data_AF-A0A383VC80-F1
#
_entry.id   AF-A0A383VC80-F1
#
_cell.length_a   1.000
_cell.length_b   1.000
_cell.length_c   1.000
_cell.angle_alpha   90.00
_cell.angle_beta   90.00
_cell.angle_gamma   90.00
#
_symmetry.space_group_name_H-M   'P 1'
#
loop_
_entity.id
_entity.type
_entity.pdbx_description
1 polymer ?
#
loop_
_entity_poly.entity_id
_entity_poly.type
_entity_poly.pdbx_seq_one_letter_code
_entity_poly.pdbx_strand_id
1 'polypeptide(L)'
;MQQLIARQQSGRLAASSACSSKQCSSTVVRSSKRQGQRDLVAEQQSQQQYSRRQLLQLLSFGAAGLAAAVLPVPAAQAAATTAVSSSKALEEYMKLEDDNKLRDQRSLDNIRNKYGIRRGLDGRVQLRRRSGTWVSVRLDMEVPGAILLRDTKTEQVYALETDSLPQVDLSDDYVLFMMFSDGQWEDDMTPIEFEEDSGKAEQLKMSEKEFQSFIGILKEPEEEPSSRRK
;
A
#
# COMPACT_ATOMS: atom_id res chain seq x y z
N MET A 1 -29.98 27.15 11.39
CA MET A 1 -29.25 28.38 11.07
C MET A 1 -28.22 28.63 12.17
N GLN A 2 -26.97 28.24 11.95
CA GLN A 2 -25.84 28.61 12.80
C GLN A 2 -24.64 28.93 11.91
N GLN A 3 -23.87 29.93 12.34
CA GLN A 3 -23.12 30.85 11.51
C GLN A 3 -21.70 30.36 11.17
N LEU A 4 -21.32 30.58 9.90
CA LEU A 4 -19.96 30.48 9.38
C LEU A 4 -19.12 31.67 9.90
N ILE A 5 -17.96 31.40 10.51
CA ILE A 5 -16.94 32.43 10.78
C ILE A 5 -15.65 32.02 10.07
N ALA A 6 -15.42 32.62 8.90
CA ALA A 6 -14.14 32.58 8.21
C ALA A 6 -13.25 33.70 8.78
N ARG A 7 -12.08 33.33 9.33
CA ARG A 7 -11.01 34.29 9.66
C ARG A 7 -9.83 34.10 8.73
N GLN A 8 -9.76 35.01 7.76
CA GLN A 8 -8.62 35.28 6.92
C GLN A 8 -7.63 36.14 7.73
N GLN A 9 -6.37 35.72 7.85
CA GLN A 9 -5.29 36.62 8.25
C GLN A 9 -4.12 36.46 7.27
N SER A 10 -3.99 37.47 6.41
CA SER A 10 -2.77 37.77 5.68
C SER A 10 -1.79 38.49 6.62
N GLY A 11 -0.60 37.93 6.78
CA GLY A 11 0.53 38.59 7.43
C GLY A 11 1.75 38.47 6.52
N ARG A 12 2.18 39.60 5.98
CA ARG A 12 3.30 39.78 5.05
C ARG A 12 4.45 40.47 5.82
N LEU A 13 5.68 40.34 5.29
CA LEU A 13 6.91 41.09 5.63
C LEU A 13 7.65 40.59 6.89
N ALA A 14 8.98 40.61 7.02
CA ALA A 14 10.12 40.79 6.12
C ALA A 14 11.39 40.52 6.97
N ALA A 15 12.53 40.37 6.27
CA ALA A 15 13.88 40.78 6.68
C ALA A 15 14.70 39.94 7.69
N SER A 16 15.85 39.51 7.15
CA SER A 16 17.22 39.61 7.69
C SER A 16 17.55 39.04 9.07
N SER A 17 18.55 38.14 9.10
CA SER A 17 19.77 38.35 9.88
C SER A 17 20.77 37.23 9.61
N ALA A 18 22.00 37.63 9.29
CA ALA A 18 23.18 36.78 9.27
C ALA A 18 23.45 36.14 10.65
N CYS A 19 23.96 34.91 10.65
CA CYS A 19 24.69 34.32 11.78
C CYS A 19 25.61 33.24 11.19
N SER A 20 26.88 33.56 10.97
CA SER A 20 27.97 33.33 11.93
C SER A 20 28.45 31.88 11.92
N SER A 21 29.55 31.71 11.19
CA SER A 21 30.45 30.56 11.20
C SER A 21 30.90 30.19 12.61
N LYS A 22 30.67 28.93 13.01
CA LYS A 22 31.54 28.26 13.98
C LYS A 22 31.79 26.81 13.55
N GLN A 23 33.07 26.54 13.37
CA GLN A 23 33.67 25.22 13.35
C GLN A 23 33.22 24.43 14.59
N CYS A 24 32.75 23.20 14.38
CA CYS A 24 32.77 22.18 15.42
C CYS A 24 33.42 20.92 14.86
N SER A 25 34.43 20.50 15.62
CA SER A 25 35.38 19.45 15.35
C SER A 25 34.73 18.07 15.17
N SER A 26 35.37 17.30 14.30
CA SER A 26 35.20 15.87 14.13
C SER A 26 35.47 15.11 15.44
N THR A 27 34.46 14.40 15.95
CA THR A 27 34.67 13.30 16.91
C THR A 27 34.19 12.02 16.26
N VAL A 28 35.16 11.19 15.88
CA VAL A 28 34.96 9.82 15.39
C VAL A 28 34.64 8.95 16.60
N VAL A 29 33.39 8.50 16.71
CA VAL A 29 33.00 7.40 17.61
C VAL A 29 32.81 6.16 16.74
N ARG A 30 33.89 5.39 16.59
CA ARG A 30 33.83 3.97 16.23
C ARG A 30 33.64 3.19 17.51
N SER A 31 32.54 2.44 17.69
CA SER A 31 32.46 1.29 18.62
C SER A 31 31.18 0.47 18.43
N SER A 32 31.37 -0.78 17.98
CA SER A 32 30.64 -1.99 18.39
C SER A 32 29.12 -1.97 18.49
N LYS A 33 28.43 -2.25 17.37
CA LYS A 33 27.06 -2.79 17.39
C LYS A 33 26.74 -3.66 16.17
N ARG A 34 27.67 -4.55 15.77
CA ARG A 34 27.51 -5.44 14.60
C ARG A 34 27.39 -6.94 14.91
N GLN A 35 27.25 -7.33 16.17
CA GLN A 35 27.37 -8.75 16.56
C GLN A 35 26.08 -9.40 17.08
N GLY A 36 24.97 -8.66 17.22
CA GLY A 36 23.69 -9.21 17.71
C GLY A 36 22.59 -9.43 16.66
N GLN A 37 22.85 -9.13 15.39
CA GLN A 37 21.80 -9.11 14.35
C GLN A 37 21.88 -10.29 13.37
N ARG A 38 22.79 -11.25 13.61
CA ARG A 38 22.91 -12.47 12.80
C ARG A 38 22.11 -13.65 13.34
N ASP A 39 21.72 -13.64 14.61
CA ASP A 39 21.02 -14.79 15.21
C ASP A 39 19.49 -14.73 15.02
N LEU A 40 18.90 -13.55 14.75
CA LEU A 40 17.46 -13.42 14.54
C LEU A 40 16.97 -13.83 13.13
N VAL A 41 17.87 -13.87 12.13
CA VAL A 41 17.50 -14.26 10.76
C VAL A 41 17.48 -15.79 10.59
N ALA A 42 18.23 -16.53 11.41
CA ALA A 42 18.26 -17.99 11.34
C ALA A 42 16.98 -18.64 11.88
N GLU A 43 16.33 -18.03 12.88
CA GLU A 43 15.14 -18.61 13.50
C GLU A 43 13.87 -18.43 12.64
N GLN A 44 13.77 -17.31 11.91
CA GLN A 44 12.61 -17.01 11.07
C GLN A 44 12.54 -17.88 9.80
N GLN A 45 13.68 -18.38 9.29
CA GLN A 45 13.70 -19.26 8.12
C GLN A 45 13.27 -20.71 8.43
N SER A 46 13.33 -21.13 9.70
CA SER A 46 12.93 -22.49 10.09
C SER A 46 11.41 -22.70 10.13
N GLN A 47 10.63 -21.64 10.39
CA GLN A 47 9.17 -21.74 10.48
C GLN A 47 8.48 -21.80 9.11
N GLN A 48 9.04 -21.20 8.06
CA GLN A 48 8.45 -21.27 6.71
C GLN A 48 8.56 -22.65 6.05
N GLN A 49 9.46 -23.53 6.51
CA GLN A 49 9.60 -24.87 5.93
C GLN A 49 8.60 -25.90 6.46
N TYR A 50 7.90 -25.63 7.57
CA TYR A 50 6.95 -26.59 8.15
C TYR A 50 5.57 -26.63 7.47
N SER A 51 5.16 -25.59 6.75
CA SER A 51 3.84 -25.54 6.11
C SER A 51 3.77 -26.35 4.80
N ARG A 52 4.89 -26.49 4.08
CA ARG A 52 4.88 -27.08 2.73
C ARG A 52 4.80 -28.61 2.67
N ARG A 53 4.97 -29.31 3.80
CA ARG A 53 4.97 -30.79 3.84
C ARG A 53 3.64 -31.44 4.23
N GLN A 54 2.62 -30.67 4.63
CA GLN A 54 1.34 -31.25 5.04
C GLN A 54 0.25 -31.27 3.96
N LEU A 55 0.49 -30.66 2.80
CA LEU A 55 -0.50 -30.53 1.72
C LEU A 55 -0.37 -31.60 0.62
N LEU A 56 0.12 -32.81 0.97
CA LEU A 56 0.35 -33.90 0.01
C LEU A 56 -0.22 -35.27 0.46
N GLN A 57 -1.06 -35.33 1.51
CA GLN A 57 -1.56 -36.60 2.05
C GLN A 57 -3.09 -36.83 1.96
N LEU A 58 -3.87 -35.99 1.28
CA LEU A 58 -5.35 -36.11 1.25
C LEU A 58 -5.97 -36.34 -0.13
N LEU A 59 -5.24 -36.95 -1.08
CA LEU A 59 -5.75 -37.26 -2.43
C LEU A 59 -5.86 -38.76 -2.74
N SER A 60 -6.16 -39.59 -1.74
CA SER A 60 -6.27 -41.04 -1.97
C SER A 60 -7.43 -41.70 -1.25
N PHE A 61 -8.67 -41.25 -1.45
CA PHE A 61 -9.84 -42.11 -1.20
C PHE A 61 -11.01 -41.79 -2.15
N GLY A 62 -11.45 -42.82 -2.90
CA GLY A 62 -12.86 -43.00 -3.22
C GLY A 62 -13.32 -42.63 -4.62
N ALA A 63 -12.99 -43.45 -5.62
CA ALA A 63 -13.78 -43.57 -6.84
C ALA A 63 -14.92 -44.56 -6.61
N ALA A 64 -16.18 -44.11 -6.58
CA ALA A 64 -17.34 -44.95 -6.87
C ALA A 64 -18.57 -44.09 -7.19
N GLY A 65 -18.90 -44.03 -8.49
CA GLY A 65 -20.26 -44.02 -9.02
C GLY A 65 -21.19 -42.87 -8.67
N LEU A 66 -21.49 -42.02 -9.66
CA LEU A 66 -22.86 -41.66 -10.04
C LEU A 66 -22.84 -40.96 -11.40
N ALA A 67 -23.56 -41.55 -12.36
CA ALA A 67 -23.82 -40.97 -13.66
C ALA A 67 -24.78 -39.78 -13.50
N ALA A 68 -24.32 -38.58 -13.80
CA ALA A 68 -25.14 -37.38 -13.85
C ALA A 68 -24.92 -36.67 -15.19
N ALA A 69 -26.04 -36.28 -15.81
CA ALA A 69 -26.15 -35.70 -17.14
C ALA A 69 -25.23 -34.49 -17.32
N VAL A 70 -24.43 -34.52 -18.39
CA VAL A 70 -23.56 -33.43 -18.83
C VAL A 70 -24.43 -32.38 -19.52
N LEU A 71 -24.79 -31.32 -18.79
CA LEU A 71 -25.26 -30.08 -19.39
C LEU A 71 -24.03 -29.26 -19.85
N PRO A 72 -24.04 -28.69 -21.07
CA PRO A 72 -22.96 -27.84 -21.54
C PRO A 72 -22.96 -26.53 -20.75
N VAL A 73 -22.04 -26.41 -19.78
CA VAL A 73 -21.74 -25.14 -19.12
C VAL A 73 -20.99 -24.28 -20.13
N PRO A 74 -21.49 -23.10 -20.53
CA PRO A 74 -20.75 -22.19 -21.39
C PRO A 74 -19.48 -21.78 -20.65
N ALA A 75 -18.34 -22.09 -21.26
CA ALA A 75 -17.02 -21.70 -20.78
C ALA A 75 -16.98 -20.16 -20.64
N ALA A 76 -17.06 -19.68 -19.40
CA ALA A 76 -16.78 -18.30 -19.04
C ALA A 76 -15.27 -18.06 -19.21
N GLN A 77 -14.85 -17.86 -20.46
CA GLN A 77 -13.54 -17.32 -20.82
C GLN A 77 -13.59 -15.80 -20.66
N ALA A 78 -13.43 -15.29 -19.44
CA ALA A 78 -13.25 -13.86 -19.22
C ALA A 78 -12.57 -13.58 -17.87
N ALA A 79 -11.23 -13.72 -17.79
CA ALA A 79 -10.43 -13.12 -16.69
C ALA A 79 -8.90 -13.22 -16.91
N ALA A 80 -8.37 -13.05 -18.14
CA ALA A 80 -6.93 -13.25 -18.37
C ALA A 80 -6.20 -12.14 -19.16
N THR A 81 -6.76 -10.93 -19.27
CA THR A 81 -6.18 -9.87 -20.13
C THR A 81 -5.66 -8.62 -19.42
N THR A 82 -5.70 -8.53 -18.09
CA THR A 82 -5.26 -7.30 -17.38
C THR A 82 -3.77 -7.28 -16.99
N ALA A 83 -3.03 -8.38 -17.12
CA ALA A 83 -1.63 -8.47 -16.68
C ALA A 83 -0.58 -7.80 -17.59
N VAL A 84 -0.98 -7.13 -18.68
CA VAL A 84 -0.03 -6.71 -19.74
C VAL A 84 0.48 -5.27 -19.54
N SER A 85 -0.23 -4.39 -18.84
CA SER A 85 0.13 -2.97 -18.69
C SER A 85 1.21 -2.71 -17.65
N SER A 86 1.17 -3.40 -16.51
CA SER A 86 2.20 -3.28 -15.46
C SER A 86 3.59 -3.69 -15.95
N SER A 87 3.65 -4.56 -16.97
CA SER A 87 4.91 -5.06 -17.53
C SER A 87 5.79 -3.96 -18.13
N LYS A 88 5.22 -2.93 -18.78
CA LYS A 88 6.01 -1.91 -19.49
C LYS A 88 6.76 -0.97 -18.54
N ALA A 89 6.09 -0.55 -17.47
CA ALA A 89 6.71 0.33 -16.48
C ALA A 89 7.84 -0.37 -15.74
N LEU A 90 7.61 -1.64 -15.41
CA LEU A 90 8.58 -2.49 -14.75
C LEU A 90 9.78 -2.78 -15.66
N GLU A 91 9.55 -3.12 -16.93
CA GLU A 91 10.61 -3.35 -17.91
C GLU A 91 11.49 -2.11 -18.11
N GLU A 92 10.89 -0.91 -18.21
CA GLU A 92 11.64 0.34 -18.31
C GLU A 92 12.45 0.62 -17.05
N TYR A 93 11.88 0.38 -15.87
CA TYR A 93 12.57 0.50 -14.59
C TYR A 93 13.79 -0.45 -14.52
N MET A 94 13.58 -1.74 -14.79
CA MET A 94 14.65 -2.75 -14.76
C MET A 94 15.77 -2.42 -15.76
N LYS A 95 15.42 -1.97 -16.97
CA LYS A 95 16.41 -1.57 -17.96
C LYS A 95 17.26 -0.38 -17.50
N LEU A 96 16.66 0.61 -16.82
CA LEU A 96 17.40 1.76 -16.29
C LEU A 96 18.27 1.37 -15.09
N GLU A 97 17.84 0.38 -14.31
CA GLU A 97 18.61 -0.21 -13.21
C GLU A 97 19.85 -0.94 -13.75
N ASP A 98 19.68 -1.77 -14.77
CA ASP A 98 20.76 -2.51 -15.45
C ASP A 98 21.78 -1.55 -16.09
N ASP A 99 21.29 -0.46 -16.70
CA ASP A 99 22.12 0.62 -17.23
C ASP A 99 22.81 1.45 -16.13
N ASN A 100 22.51 1.21 -14.85
CA ASN A 100 22.99 1.94 -13.67
C ASN A 100 22.66 3.45 -13.71
N LYS A 101 21.61 3.84 -14.46
CA LYS A 101 21.14 5.22 -14.63
C LYS A 101 20.21 5.68 -13.51
N LEU A 102 19.71 4.76 -12.69
CA LEU A 102 18.86 5.04 -11.52
C LEU A 102 19.63 5.55 -10.30
N ARG A 103 20.96 5.69 -10.37
CA ARG A 103 21.74 6.27 -9.25
C ARG A 103 21.45 7.74 -9.00
N ASP A 104 20.98 8.46 -10.02
CA ASP A 104 20.55 9.84 -9.86
C ASP A 104 19.08 9.89 -9.40
N GLN A 105 18.84 10.55 -8.26
CA GLN A 105 17.51 10.74 -7.70
C GLN A 105 16.56 11.41 -8.71
N ARG A 106 17.09 12.31 -9.54
CA ARG A 106 16.28 13.00 -10.55
C ARG A 106 15.76 12.04 -11.63
N SER A 107 16.55 11.05 -12.02
CA SER A 107 16.15 10.01 -12.99
C SER A 107 15.03 9.14 -12.40
N LEU A 108 15.15 8.75 -11.13
CA LEU A 108 14.11 8.03 -10.40
C LEU A 108 12.80 8.83 -10.31
N ASP A 109 12.88 10.11 -9.96
CA ASP A 109 11.68 10.95 -9.89
C ASP A 109 11.05 11.17 -11.26
N ASN A 110 11.83 11.24 -12.34
CA ASN A 110 11.30 11.34 -13.70
C ASN A 110 10.50 10.09 -14.10
N ILE A 111 11.01 8.88 -13.83
CA ILE A 111 10.28 7.64 -14.14
C ILE A 111 9.05 7.48 -13.24
N ARG A 112 9.16 7.76 -11.94
CA ARG A 112 8.00 7.76 -11.03
C ARG A 112 6.91 8.70 -11.54
N ASN A 113 7.27 9.95 -11.87
CA ASN A 113 6.32 10.95 -12.37
C ASN A 113 5.67 10.54 -13.70
N LYS A 114 6.41 9.84 -14.58
CA LYS A 114 5.89 9.31 -15.85
C LYS A 114 4.70 8.37 -15.63
N TYR A 115 4.75 7.55 -14.58
CA TYR A 115 3.69 6.61 -14.21
C TYR A 115 2.75 7.14 -13.11
N GLY A 116 2.77 8.45 -12.85
CA GLY A 116 1.87 9.06 -11.87
C GLY A 116 2.20 8.72 -10.42
N ILE A 117 3.43 8.32 -10.12
CA ILE A 117 3.92 8.02 -8.77
C ILE A 117 4.81 9.19 -8.33
N ARG A 118 4.69 9.63 -7.08
CA ARG A 118 5.64 10.57 -6.47
C ARG A 118 5.96 10.17 -5.03
N ARG A 119 7.17 10.48 -4.58
CA ARG A 119 7.55 10.38 -3.16
C ARG A 119 7.73 11.77 -2.58
N GLY A 120 7.13 12.00 -1.42
CA GLY A 120 7.38 13.19 -0.62
C GLY A 120 8.77 13.17 -0.01
N LEU A 121 9.22 14.32 0.50
CA LEU A 121 10.47 14.43 1.27
C LEU A 121 10.43 13.61 2.58
N ASP A 122 9.23 13.30 3.05
CA ASP A 122 8.94 12.43 4.17
C ASP A 122 8.93 10.94 3.81
N GLY A 123 9.22 10.60 2.55
CA GLY A 123 9.21 9.23 2.03
C GLY A 123 7.81 8.68 1.70
N ARG A 124 6.74 9.47 1.90
CA ARG A 124 5.37 9.03 1.62
C ARG A 124 5.12 8.93 0.13
N VAL A 125 4.42 7.87 -0.26
CA VAL A 125 4.03 7.65 -1.64
C VAL A 125 2.72 8.39 -1.91
N GLN A 126 2.65 9.02 -3.07
CA GLN A 126 1.41 9.61 -3.56
C GLN A 126 1.21 9.20 -5.02
N LEU A 127 -0.04 8.90 -5.36
CA LEU A 127 -0.44 8.43 -6.68
C LEU A 127 -1.29 9.50 -7.37
N ARG A 128 -1.16 9.60 -8.68
CA ARG A 128 -1.95 10.50 -9.51
C ARG A 128 -3.14 9.73 -10.09
N ARG A 129 -4.35 10.17 -9.77
CA ARG A 129 -5.58 9.63 -10.38
C ARG A 129 -5.66 9.99 -11.86
N ARG A 130 -6.52 9.29 -12.61
CA ARG A 130 -6.97 9.66 -13.96
C ARG A 130 -7.55 11.09 -14.01
N SER A 131 -8.17 11.53 -12.92
CA SER A 131 -8.66 12.92 -12.76
C SER A 131 -7.54 13.96 -12.63
N GLY A 132 -6.29 13.53 -12.45
CA GLY A 132 -5.12 14.37 -12.22
C GLY A 132 -4.89 14.77 -10.76
N THR A 133 -5.83 14.44 -9.86
CA THR A 133 -5.68 14.67 -8.41
C THR A 133 -4.68 13.70 -7.80
N TRP A 134 -3.92 14.16 -6.81
CA TRP A 134 -2.99 13.32 -6.07
C TRP A 134 -3.67 12.69 -4.85
N VAL A 135 -3.28 11.45 -4.57
CA VAL A 135 -3.81 10.63 -3.49
C VAL A 135 -2.64 10.17 -2.64
N SER A 136 -2.71 10.37 -1.33
CA SER A 136 -1.68 9.89 -0.41
C SER A 136 -1.91 8.42 -0.10
N VAL A 137 -0.87 7.61 -0.17
CA VAL A 137 -0.92 6.16 0.05
C VAL A 137 -0.29 5.80 1.38
N ARG A 138 -0.90 4.88 2.10
CA ARG A 138 -0.40 4.34 3.36
C ARG A 138 -0.78 2.86 3.47
N LEU A 139 0.06 2.06 4.13
CA LEU A 139 -0.32 0.70 4.52
C LEU A 139 -1.21 0.73 5.75
N ASP A 140 -2.24 -0.12 5.78
CA ASP A 140 -2.95 -0.43 7.01
C ASP A 140 -2.02 -1.25 7.92
N MET A 141 -2.03 -0.95 9.22
CA MET A 141 -1.24 -1.69 10.21
C MET A 141 -2.07 -2.78 10.90
N GLU A 142 -3.39 -2.78 10.72
CA GLU A 142 -4.30 -3.78 11.29
C GLU A 142 -4.49 -4.96 10.32
N VAL A 143 -4.77 -4.68 9.05
CA VAL A 143 -5.01 -5.71 8.03
C VAL A 143 -3.81 -5.87 7.09
N PRO A 144 -3.14 -7.04 7.07
CA PRO A 144 -2.02 -7.29 6.18
C PRO A 144 -2.45 -7.25 4.71
N GLY A 145 -1.72 -6.53 3.87
CA GLY A 145 -2.04 -6.38 2.45
C GLY A 145 -3.11 -5.33 2.14
N ALA A 146 -3.72 -4.70 3.15
CA ALA A 146 -4.61 -3.57 2.94
C ALA A 146 -3.83 -2.25 2.79
N ILE A 147 -4.25 -1.45 1.83
CA ILE A 147 -3.66 -0.15 1.50
C ILE A 147 -4.75 0.90 1.63
N LEU A 148 -4.45 1.97 2.37
CA LEU A 148 -5.31 3.12 2.54
C LEU A 148 -4.89 4.24 1.59
N LEU A 149 -5.87 4.82 0.91
CA LEU A 149 -5.70 5.89 -0.06
C LEU A 149 -6.54 7.10 0.37
N ARG A 150 -5.90 8.25 0.55
CA ARG A 150 -6.58 9.51 0.88
C ARG A 150 -6.51 10.49 -0.28
N ASP A 151 -7.64 10.92 -0.80
CA ASP A 151 -7.71 11.97 -1.81
C ASP A 151 -7.33 13.33 -1.19
N THR A 152 -6.34 14.02 -1.77
CA THR A 152 -5.85 15.30 -1.24
C THR A 152 -6.85 16.44 -1.39
N LYS A 153 -7.81 16.33 -2.30
CA LYS A 153 -8.80 17.37 -2.59
C LYS A 153 -10.12 17.14 -1.84
N THR A 154 -10.62 15.90 -1.85
CA THR A 154 -11.92 15.57 -1.22
C THR A 154 -11.80 15.10 0.22
N GLU A 155 -10.57 14.78 0.67
CA GLU A 155 -10.27 14.22 2.00
C GLU A 155 -10.90 12.86 2.27
N GLN A 156 -11.54 12.25 1.27
CA GLN A 156 -12.13 10.94 1.36
C GLN A 156 -11.07 9.85 1.40
N VAL A 157 -11.34 8.83 2.21
CA VAL A 157 -10.47 7.66 2.37
C VAL A 157 -11.08 6.47 1.62
N TYR A 158 -10.21 5.73 0.96
CA TYR A 158 -10.50 4.51 0.23
C TYR A 158 -9.57 3.39 0.72
N ALA A 159 -10.06 2.17 0.71
CA ALA A 159 -9.28 0.97 0.92
C ALA A 159 -8.99 0.31 -0.44
N LEU A 160 -7.82 -0.30 -0.54
CA LEU A 160 -7.42 -1.16 -1.63
C LEU A 160 -6.84 -2.43 -1.00
N GLU A 161 -7.50 -3.55 -1.23
CA GLU A 161 -7.07 -4.85 -0.73
C GLU A 161 -6.28 -5.57 -1.81
N THR A 162 -5.19 -6.23 -1.43
CA THR A 162 -4.36 -6.99 -2.37
C THR A 162 -4.36 -8.47 -2.00
N ASP A 163 -4.96 -9.30 -2.85
CA ASP A 163 -5.07 -10.74 -2.60
C ASP A 163 -3.72 -11.46 -2.62
N SER A 164 -2.76 -10.93 -3.39
CA SER A 164 -1.52 -11.63 -3.71
C SER A 164 -0.35 -11.33 -2.78
N LEU A 165 -0.41 -10.25 -2.00
CA LEU A 165 0.74 -9.72 -1.24
C LEU A 165 0.34 -9.43 0.21
N PRO A 166 0.57 -10.37 1.15
CA PRO A 166 0.26 -10.14 2.56
C PRO A 166 1.16 -9.06 3.19
N GLN A 167 2.31 -8.78 2.58
CA GLN A 167 3.22 -7.72 2.99
C GLN A 167 3.64 -6.93 1.77
N VAL A 168 3.21 -5.68 1.71
CA VAL A 168 3.58 -4.73 0.66
C VAL A 168 4.61 -3.77 1.25
N ASP A 169 5.80 -3.70 0.68
CA ASP A 169 6.80 -2.69 1.06
C ASP A 169 6.72 -1.50 0.11
N LEU A 170 6.08 -0.42 0.57
CA LEU A 170 5.98 0.82 -0.21
C LEU A 170 7.31 1.59 -0.29
N SER A 171 8.38 1.15 0.39
CA SER A 171 9.71 1.74 0.24
C SER A 171 10.44 1.25 -1.01
N ASP A 172 10.02 0.12 -1.58
CA ASP A 172 10.56 -0.43 -2.82
C ASP A 172 9.78 0.09 -4.04
N ASP A 173 10.48 0.75 -4.96
CA ASP A 173 9.87 1.25 -6.19
C ASP A 173 9.45 0.14 -7.14
N TYR A 174 10.12 -1.03 -7.11
CA TYR A 174 9.73 -2.18 -7.92
C TYR A 174 8.29 -2.61 -7.57
N VAL A 175 7.98 -2.69 -6.27
CA VAL A 175 6.65 -3.01 -5.77
C VAL A 175 5.64 -1.93 -6.19
N LEU A 176 6.01 -0.65 -6.09
CA LEU A 176 5.13 0.44 -6.52
C LEU A 176 4.80 0.39 -8.02
N PHE A 177 5.80 0.16 -8.88
CA PHE A 177 5.56 0.04 -10.32
C PHE A 177 4.73 -1.20 -10.64
N MET A 178 5.01 -2.33 -10.00
CA MET A 178 4.23 -3.55 -10.19
C MET A 178 2.74 -3.34 -9.87
N MET A 179 2.43 -2.59 -8.81
CA MET A 179 1.05 -2.44 -8.32
C MET A 179 0.29 -1.25 -8.90
N PHE A 180 0.95 -0.12 -9.14
CA PHE A 180 0.25 1.14 -9.42
C PHE A 180 0.46 1.69 -10.82
N SER A 181 1.39 1.12 -11.61
CA SER A 181 1.78 1.72 -12.89
C SER A 181 0.72 1.61 -14.00
N ASP A 182 -0.19 0.66 -13.89
CA ASP A 182 -1.26 0.43 -14.87
C ASP A 182 -2.53 1.27 -14.61
N GLY A 183 -2.63 1.88 -13.43
CA GLY A 183 -3.81 2.64 -13.01
C GLY A 183 -5.04 1.78 -12.67
N GLN A 184 -4.95 0.44 -12.72
CA GLN A 184 -6.09 -0.45 -12.41
C GLN A 184 -6.51 -0.37 -10.95
N TRP A 185 -5.56 -0.03 -10.07
CA TRP A 185 -5.84 0.25 -8.66
C TRP A 185 -6.97 1.24 -8.44
N GLU A 186 -7.25 2.16 -9.39
CA GLU A 186 -8.38 3.10 -9.25
C GLU A 186 -9.75 2.45 -9.33
N ASP A 187 -9.86 1.38 -10.11
CA ASP A 187 -11.10 0.63 -10.30
C ASP A 187 -11.35 -0.33 -9.13
N ASP A 188 -10.27 -0.76 -8.45
CA ASP A 188 -10.30 -1.66 -7.30
C ASP A 188 -10.44 -0.93 -5.93
N MET A 189 -10.42 0.41 -5.93
CA MET A 189 -10.62 1.18 -4.69
C MET A 189 -12.04 1.04 -4.15
N THR A 190 -12.15 0.65 -2.89
CA THR A 190 -13.42 0.60 -2.16
C THR A 190 -13.53 1.79 -1.20
N PRO A 191 -14.60 2.61 -1.26
CA PRO A 191 -14.78 3.70 -0.30
C PRO A 191 -14.98 3.14 1.11
N ILE A 192 -14.31 3.75 2.10
CA ILE A 192 -14.52 3.35 3.50
C ILE A 192 -15.69 4.15 4.05
N GLU A 193 -16.74 3.45 4.47
CA GLU A 193 -17.95 4.03 5.04
C GLU A 193 -18.03 3.70 6.53
N PHE A 194 -18.58 4.61 7.32
CA PHE A 194 -18.87 4.39 8.73
C PHE A 194 -20.32 4.77 9.01
N GLU A 195 -20.97 4.03 9.91
CA GLU A 195 -22.32 4.33 10.36
C GLU A 195 -22.27 5.29 11.54
N GLU A 196 -22.89 6.45 11.40
CA GLU A 196 -23.09 7.38 12.51
C GLU A 196 -24.19 6.88 13.46
N ASP A 197 -24.25 7.46 14.67
CA ASP A 197 -25.36 7.23 15.64
C ASP A 197 -26.76 7.49 15.05
N SER A 198 -26.83 8.21 13.92
CA SER A 198 -28.06 8.49 13.17
C SER A 198 -28.53 7.32 12.28
N GLY A 199 -27.75 6.25 12.15
CA GLY A 199 -28.00 5.11 11.26
C GLY A 199 -27.74 5.41 9.78
N LYS A 200 -27.03 6.50 9.47
CA LYS A 200 -26.61 6.83 8.11
C LYS A 200 -25.15 6.42 7.89
N ALA A 201 -24.91 5.70 6.81
CA ALA A 201 -23.57 5.44 6.31
C ALA A 201 -23.02 6.70 5.63
N GLU A 202 -21.91 7.23 6.14
CA GLU A 202 -21.16 8.31 5.51
C GLU A 202 -19.75 7.83 5.15
N GLN A 203 -19.24 8.32 4.01
CA GLN A 203 -17.86 8.02 3.63
C GLN A 203 -16.89 8.73 4.57
N LEU A 204 -15.90 7.98 5.05
CA LEU A 204 -14.86 8.46 5.94
C LEU A 204 -14.06 9.60 5.27
N LYS A 205 -14.01 10.74 5.96
CA LYS A 205 -13.19 11.88 5.60
C LYS A 205 -12.18 12.14 6.70
N MET A 206 -10.93 12.39 6.31
CA MET A 206 -9.85 12.62 7.25
C MET A 206 -8.94 13.73 6.75
N SER A 207 -8.50 14.59 7.66
CA SER A 207 -7.42 15.53 7.36
C SER A 207 -6.11 14.78 7.13
N GLU A 208 -5.14 15.43 6.49
CA GLU A 208 -3.83 14.82 6.26
C GLU A 208 -3.16 14.41 7.58
N LYS A 209 -3.21 15.27 8.60
CA LYS A 209 -2.59 14.99 9.91
C LYS A 209 -3.23 13.77 10.57
N GLU A 210 -4.55 13.65 10.53
CA GLU A 210 -5.26 12.50 11.09
C GLU A 210 -4.90 11.22 10.34
N PHE A 211 -4.89 11.27 9.01
CA PHE A 211 -4.48 10.16 8.15
C PHE A 211 -3.03 9.71 8.42
N GLN A 212 -2.14 10.65 8.77
CA GLN A 212 -0.76 10.36 9.16
C GLN A 212 -0.63 9.74 10.56
N SER A 213 -1.55 10.00 11.48
CA SER A 213 -1.57 9.38 12.81
C SER A 213 -2.41 8.10 12.89
N PHE A 214 -3.13 7.78 11.82
CA PHE A 214 -4.11 6.71 11.79
C PHE A 214 -3.48 5.31 11.92
N ILE A 215 -4.10 4.39 12.68
CA ILE A 215 -3.52 3.07 13.02
C ILE A 215 -4.23 1.90 12.31
N GLY A 216 -5.54 1.97 12.05
CA GLY A 216 -6.30 0.92 11.35
C GLY A 216 -7.82 1.13 11.47
N ILE A 217 -8.58 0.84 10.39
CA ILE A 217 -10.07 0.94 10.36
C ILE A 217 -10.68 -0.46 10.29
N LEU A 218 -10.04 -1.33 9.52
CA LEU A 218 -10.60 -2.59 9.11
C LEU A 218 -10.39 -3.60 10.22
N LYS A 219 -11.32 -3.64 11.16
CA LYS A 219 -11.46 -4.81 12.02
C LYS A 219 -12.00 -5.94 11.18
N GLU A 220 -11.26 -7.05 11.13
CA GLU A 220 -11.84 -8.32 10.68
C GLU A 220 -13.12 -8.56 11.50
N PRO A 221 -14.27 -8.83 10.86
CA PRO A 221 -15.47 -9.17 11.60
C PRO A 221 -15.12 -10.39 12.46
N GLU A 222 -15.16 -10.23 13.79
CA GLU A 222 -14.96 -11.36 14.71
C GLU A 222 -15.96 -12.45 14.30
N GLU A 223 -15.45 -13.56 13.75
CA GLU A 223 -16.28 -14.72 13.45
C GLU A 223 -16.93 -15.16 14.76
N GLU A 224 -18.22 -14.84 14.93
CA GLU A 224 -18.94 -15.28 16.11
C GLU A 224 -18.79 -16.81 16.22
N PRO A 225 -18.26 -17.33 17.34
CA PRO A 225 -17.87 -18.72 17.44
C PRO A 225 -19.09 -19.58 17.16
N SER A 226 -19.09 -20.24 15.99
CA SER A 226 -20.20 -21.04 15.51
C SER A 226 -20.62 -21.98 16.63
N SER A 227 -21.78 -21.74 17.21
CA SER A 227 -22.27 -22.52 18.34
C SER A 227 -22.31 -23.99 17.92
N ARG A 228 -21.40 -24.79 18.50
CA ARG A 228 -21.35 -26.23 18.28
C ARG A 228 -22.71 -26.81 18.66
N ARG A 229 -23.49 -27.20 17.64
CA ARG A 229 -24.66 -28.04 17.81
C ARG A 229 -24.20 -29.36 18.46
N LYS A 230 -24.78 -29.67 19.62
CA LYS A 230 -24.63 -30.94 20.32
C LYS A 230 -25.46 -32.02 19.64
#